data_AF-A0A285PT81-F1
#
_entry.id   AF-A0A285PT81-F1
#
_cell.length_a   1.000
_cell.length_b   1.000
_cell.length_c   1.000
_cell.angle_alpha   90.00
_cell.angle_beta   90.00
_cell.angle_gamma   90.00
#
_symmetry.space_group_name_H-M   'P 1'
#
loop_
_entity.id
_entity.type
_entity.pdbx_description
1 polymer ?
#
loop_
_entity_poly.entity_id
_entity_poly.type
_entity_poly.pdbx_seq_one_letter_code
_entity_poly.pdbx_strand_id
1 'polypeptide(L)'
;MKKTVKRYNLSNIMKNAWETKKRYPRMSFSACLRDAWREAKQAVLAKEMPEVVNVMFSGRDLTINLENGEISGETFEVKKHIKYIFDAKWNPAKKVWVSQLKNLRAVVAKECVVY
;
A
#
# COMPACT_ATOMS: atom_id res chain seq x y z
N MET A 1 20.72 21.53 -18.49
CA MET A 1 19.60 20.61 -18.82
C MET A 1 18.97 20.11 -17.52
N LYS A 2 17.69 20.43 -17.25
CA LYS A 2 16.97 19.81 -16.12
C LYS A 2 16.73 18.34 -16.47
N LYS A 3 17.32 17.40 -15.73
CA LYS A 3 16.99 15.97 -15.86
C LYS A 3 15.53 15.79 -15.51
N THR A 4 14.70 15.40 -16.47
CA THR A 4 13.32 15.00 -16.22
C THR A 4 13.36 13.74 -15.38
N VAL A 5 12.98 13.84 -14.11
CA VAL A 5 12.87 12.68 -13.22
C VAL A 5 11.70 11.85 -13.74
N LYS A 6 12.00 10.69 -14.32
CA LYS A 6 10.95 9.78 -14.78
C LYS A 6 10.20 9.25 -13.55
N ARG A 7 8.88 9.45 -13.52
CA ARG A 7 8.00 8.98 -12.42
C ARG A 7 8.12 7.47 -12.19
N TYR A 8 8.35 6.71 -13.27
CA TYR A 8 8.49 5.26 -13.23
C TYR A 8 9.84 4.80 -13.80
N ASN A 9 10.44 3.79 -13.15
CA ASN A 9 11.62 3.12 -13.67
C ASN A 9 11.22 1.96 -14.59
N LEU A 10 11.13 2.23 -15.89
CA LEU A 10 10.69 1.26 -16.90
C LEU A 10 11.56 0.00 -16.96
N SER A 11 12.88 0.15 -16.79
CA SER A 11 13.80 -0.98 -16.77
C SER A 11 13.51 -1.92 -15.59
N ASN A 12 13.20 -1.36 -14.43
CA ASN A 12 12.85 -2.16 -13.26
C ASN A 12 11.50 -2.87 -13.43
N ILE A 13 10.50 -2.20 -14.03
CA ILE A 13 9.20 -2.81 -14.33
C ILE A 13 9.35 -4.01 -15.26
N MET A 14 10.14 -3.87 -16.34
CA MET A 14 10.38 -4.98 -17.25
C MET A 14 11.17 -6.12 -16.60
N LYS A 15 12.16 -5.80 -15.78
CA LYS A 15 12.89 -6.82 -15.01
C LYS A 15 11.96 -7.62 -14.11
N ASN A 16 11.07 -6.95 -13.37
CA ASN A 16 10.08 -7.61 -12.53
C ASN A 16 9.12 -8.49 -13.34
N ALA A 17 8.59 -7.99 -14.46
CA ALA A 17 7.71 -8.76 -15.33
C ALA A 17 8.40 -10.03 -15.86
N TRP A 18 9.68 -9.93 -16.23
CA TRP A 18 10.48 -11.05 -16.72
C TRP A 18 10.78 -12.08 -15.62
N GLU A 19 11.15 -11.64 -14.42
CA GLU A 19 11.37 -12.54 -13.28
C GLU A 19 10.08 -13.28 -12.88
N THR A 20 8.93 -12.61 -12.90
CA THR A 20 7.63 -13.25 -12.68
C THR A 20 7.33 -14.28 -13.76
N LYS A 21 7.63 -13.99 -15.03
CA LYS A 21 7.46 -14.95 -16.13
C LYS A 21 8.37 -16.17 -15.98
N LYS A 22 9.61 -16.01 -15.52
CA LYS A 22 10.51 -17.13 -15.21
C LYS A 22 9.97 -18.00 -14.08
N ARG A 23 9.48 -17.38 -13.02
CA ARG A 23 8.91 -18.08 -11.85
C ARG A 23 7.61 -18.81 -12.19
N TYR A 24 6.79 -18.21 -13.05
CA TYR A 24 5.49 -18.74 -13.45
C TYR A 24 5.40 -18.85 -14.98
N PRO A 25 6.03 -19.89 -15.59
CA PRO A 25 6.10 -20.03 -17.05
C PRO A 25 4.72 -20.13 -17.72
N ARG A 26 3.69 -20.57 -16.99
CA ARG A 26 2.31 -20.69 -17.50
C ARG A 26 1.57 -19.35 -17.62
N MET A 27 2.01 -18.30 -16.93
CA MET A 27 1.38 -16.98 -17.06
C MET A 27 1.77 -16.31 -18.39
N SER A 28 0.85 -15.59 -19.02
CA SER A 28 1.18 -14.78 -20.19
C SER A 28 2.10 -13.62 -19.79
N PHE A 29 3.01 -13.22 -20.68
CA PHE A 29 3.89 -12.10 -20.41
C PHE A 29 3.11 -10.79 -20.18
N SER A 30 1.97 -10.62 -20.87
CA SER A 30 1.07 -9.48 -20.67
C SER A 30 0.43 -9.45 -19.27
N ALA A 31 0.14 -10.61 -18.66
CA ALA A 31 -0.30 -10.67 -17.27
C ALA A 31 0.82 -10.25 -16.31
N CYS A 32 2.02 -10.82 -16.46
CA CYS A 32 3.18 -10.45 -15.66
C CYS A 32 3.52 -8.95 -15.76
N LEU A 33 3.39 -8.37 -16.95
CA LEU A 33 3.63 -6.95 -17.18
C LEU A 33 2.57 -6.08 -16.47
N ARG A 34 1.28 -6.45 -16.55
CA ARG A 34 0.22 -5.75 -15.81
C ARG A 34 0.46 -5.78 -14.30
N ASP A 35 0.90 -6.92 -13.77
CA ASP A 35 1.23 -7.07 -12.34
C ASP A 35 2.41 -6.17 -11.94
N ALA A 36 3.51 -6.19 -12.71
CA ALA A 36 4.67 -5.35 -12.46
C ALA A 36 4.33 -3.84 -12.53
N TRP A 37 3.44 -3.45 -13.45
CA TRP A 37 2.93 -2.07 -13.53
C TRP A 37 2.07 -1.69 -12.32
N ARG A 38 1.22 -2.60 -11.84
CA ARG A 38 0.42 -2.38 -10.64
C ARG A 38 1.32 -2.15 -9.42
N GLU A 39 2.32 -3.00 -9.22
CA GLU A 39 3.30 -2.85 -8.14
C GLU A 39 4.06 -1.53 -8.23
N ALA A 40 4.52 -1.14 -9.43
CA ALA A 40 5.22 0.12 -9.61
C ALA A 40 4.33 1.35 -9.32
N LYS A 41 3.06 1.31 -9.68
CA LYS A 41 2.09 2.35 -9.33
C LYS A 41 1.87 2.44 -7.82
N GLN A 42 1.72 1.30 -7.15
CA GLN A 42 1.58 1.25 -5.69
C GLN A 42 2.82 1.78 -4.98
N ALA A 43 4.02 1.47 -5.47
CA ALA A 43 5.27 1.98 -4.89
C ALA A 43 5.40 3.51 -5.04
N VAL A 44 4.98 4.07 -6.17
CA VAL A 44 4.94 5.52 -6.37
C VAL A 44 3.91 6.16 -5.45
N LEU A 45 2.70 5.61 -5.38
CA LEU A 45 1.65 6.09 -4.47
C LEU A 45 2.14 6.09 -3.02
N ALA A 46 2.71 4.97 -2.56
CA ALA A 46 3.28 4.84 -1.23
C ALA A 46 4.37 5.89 -0.93
N LYS A 47 5.14 6.31 -1.93
CA LYS A 47 6.18 7.33 -1.78
C LYS A 47 5.62 8.76 -1.78
N GLU A 48 4.55 9.00 -2.52
CA GLU A 48 3.90 10.32 -2.66
C GLU A 48 2.85 10.58 -1.54
N MET A 49 2.49 9.56 -0.76
CA MET A 49 1.53 9.67 0.35
C MET A 49 1.99 10.69 1.42
N PRO A 50 1.08 11.58 1.86
CA PRO A 50 1.35 12.47 3.00
C PRO A 50 1.45 11.68 4.31
N GLU A 51 1.85 12.35 5.39
CA GLU A 51 2.02 11.73 6.72
C GLU A 51 0.71 11.13 7.24
N VAL A 52 -0.40 11.84 7.07
CA VAL A 52 -1.74 11.42 7.47
C VAL A 52 -2.59 11.30 6.22
N VAL A 53 -3.22 10.14 6.04
CA VAL A 53 -4.00 9.82 4.84
C VAL A 53 -5.40 9.39 5.26
N ASN A 54 -6.41 9.94 4.58
CA ASN A 54 -7.77 9.44 4.66
C ASN A 54 -7.96 8.37 3.58
N VAL A 55 -8.53 7.24 3.98
CA VAL A 55 -8.67 6.09 3.12
C VAL A 55 -10.02 5.41 3.28
N MET A 56 -10.53 4.86 2.20
CA MET A 56 -11.59 3.86 2.27
C MET A 56 -10.98 2.48 2.47
N PHE A 57 -11.41 1.79 3.51
CA PHE A 57 -11.01 0.42 3.82
C PHE A 57 -12.23 -0.43 4.14
N SER A 58 -12.47 -1.47 3.34
CA SER A 58 -13.66 -2.34 3.46
C SER A 58 -15.00 -1.56 3.49
N GLY A 59 -15.11 -0.45 2.76
CA GLY A 59 -16.31 0.39 2.72
C GLY A 59 -16.46 1.38 3.90
N ARG A 60 -15.40 1.57 4.70
CA ARG A 60 -15.37 2.47 5.85
C ARG A 60 -14.28 3.51 5.70
N ASP A 61 -14.57 4.73 6.13
CA ASP A 61 -13.60 5.82 6.11
C ASP A 61 -12.70 5.76 7.35
N LEU A 62 -11.41 5.59 7.10
CA LEU A 62 -10.35 5.52 8.10
C LEU A 62 -9.34 6.65 7.88
N THR A 63 -8.73 7.10 8.96
CA THR A 63 -7.58 7.99 8.93
C THR A 63 -6.37 7.23 9.44
N ILE A 64 -5.30 7.20 8.65
CA ILE A 64 -4.06 6.48 8.97
C ILE A 64 -2.92 7.49 9.03
N ASN A 65 -2.27 7.61 10.20
CA ASN A 65 -0.97 8.26 10.33
C ASN A 65 0.13 7.25 10.00
N LEU A 66 0.86 7.50 8.91
CA LEU A 66 1.89 6.63 8.37
C LEU A 66 3.27 6.80 9.05
N GLU A 67 3.46 7.80 9.90
CA GLU A 67 4.66 7.97 10.73
C GLU A 67 4.57 7.15 12.01
N ASN A 68 3.47 7.30 12.74
CA ASN A 68 3.27 6.66 14.04
C ASN A 68 2.47 5.36 13.96
N GLY A 69 1.91 5.06 12.79
CA GLY A 69 1.09 3.87 12.56
C GLY A 69 -0.28 3.92 13.22
N GLU A 70 -0.75 5.11 13.62
CA GLU A 70 -2.04 5.29 14.28
C GLU A 70 -3.19 5.23 13.25
N ILE A 71 -4.21 4.43 13.53
CA ILE A 71 -5.39 4.23 12.69
C ILE A 71 -6.63 4.61 13.52
N SER A 72 -7.41 5.54 13.00
CA SER A 72 -8.62 6.11 13.62
C SER A 72 -9.76 6.23 12.59
N GLY A 73 -10.94 6.70 13.02
CA GLY A 73 -12.15 6.77 12.20
C GLY A 73 -13.13 5.62 12.49
N GLU A 74 -13.81 5.14 11.45
CA GLU A 74 -14.87 4.10 11.54
C GLU A 74 -14.29 2.68 11.73
N THR A 75 -13.45 2.50 12.76
CA THR A 75 -12.65 1.29 12.97
C THR A 75 -13.41 0.13 13.63
N PHE A 76 -14.59 0.39 14.21
CA PHE A 76 -15.27 -0.60 15.07
C PHE A 76 -15.70 -1.86 14.30
N GLU A 77 -16.31 -1.69 13.13
CA GLU A 77 -16.80 -2.81 12.32
C GLU A 77 -15.67 -3.55 11.63
N VAL A 78 -14.62 -2.83 11.23
CA VAL A 78 -13.45 -3.38 10.52
C VAL A 78 -12.31 -3.76 11.47
N LYS A 79 -12.53 -3.78 12.79
CA LYS A 79 -11.49 -4.05 13.81
C LYS A 79 -10.73 -5.34 13.59
N LYS A 80 -11.42 -6.41 13.12
CA LYS A 80 -10.78 -7.69 12.81
C LYS A 80 -9.84 -7.55 11.63
N HIS A 81 -10.29 -6.90 10.55
CA HIS A 81 -9.46 -6.63 9.38
C HIS A 81 -8.28 -5.74 9.72
N ILE A 82 -8.49 -4.69 10.54
CA ILE A 82 -7.41 -3.80 10.97
C ILE A 82 -6.33 -4.58 11.72
N LYS A 83 -6.74 -5.44 12.66
CA LYS A 83 -5.81 -6.29 13.42
C LYS A 83 -4.99 -7.21 12.53
N TYR A 84 -5.61 -7.85 11.53
CA TYR A 84 -4.92 -8.84 10.68
C TYR A 84 -4.12 -8.22 9.53
N ILE A 85 -4.66 -7.21 8.85
CA ILE A 85 -4.04 -6.60 7.66
C ILE A 85 -2.94 -5.63 8.08
N PHE A 86 -3.18 -4.82 9.11
CA PHE A 86 -2.22 -3.81 9.57
C PHE A 86 -1.38 -4.27 10.77
N ASP A 87 -1.52 -5.51 11.24
CA ASP A 87 -0.88 -6.03 12.47
C ASP A 87 -1.00 -5.04 13.64
N ALA A 88 -2.18 -4.44 13.77
CA ALA A 88 -2.41 -3.31 14.65
C ALA A 88 -3.00 -3.76 16.00
N LYS A 89 -2.58 -3.07 17.07
CA LYS A 89 -3.09 -3.30 18.44
C LYS A 89 -3.90 -2.09 18.90
N TRP A 90 -5.01 -2.36 19.59
CA TRP A 90 -5.84 -1.30 20.17
C TRP A 90 -5.12 -0.63 21.34
N ASN A 91 -4.98 0.68 21.30
CA ASN A 91 -4.51 1.52 22.39
C ASN A 91 -5.70 2.18 23.10
N PRO A 92 -6.09 1.71 24.31
CA PRO A 92 -7.26 2.23 25.01
C PRO A 92 -7.08 3.67 25.52
N ALA A 93 -5.84 4.13 25.76
CA ALA A 93 -5.58 5.47 26.28
C ALA A 93 -5.89 6.57 25.25
N LYS A 94 -5.47 6.34 24.00
CA LYS A 94 -5.73 7.26 22.88
C LYS A 94 -6.99 6.91 22.07
N LYS A 95 -7.59 5.75 22.32
CA LYS A 95 -8.70 5.17 21.54
C LYS A 95 -8.38 5.06 20.04
N VAL A 96 -7.16 4.61 19.72
CA VAL A 96 -6.69 4.39 18.34
C VAL A 96 -6.07 3.01 18.20
N TRP A 97 -6.04 2.48 16.98
CA TRP A 97 -5.25 1.31 16.64
C TRP A 97 -3.83 1.73 16.29
N VAL A 98 -2.82 0.98 16.71
CA VAL A 98 -1.42 1.28 16.41
C VAL A 98 -0.79 0.09 15.69
N SER A 99 -0.35 0.33 14.46
CA SER A 99 0.43 -0.61 13.65
C SER A 99 1.93 -0.44 13.91
N GLN A 100 2.68 -1.54 13.85
CA GLN A 100 4.15 -1.53 13.91
C GLN A 100 4.78 -1.96 12.57
N LEU A 101 3.98 -1.99 11.50
CA LEU A 101 4.44 -2.40 10.18
C LEU A 101 5.40 -1.39 9.58
N LYS A 102 6.64 -1.82 9.35
CA LYS A 102 7.65 -1.01 8.63
C LYS A 102 7.23 -0.68 7.19
N ASN A 103 6.37 -1.50 6.60
CA ASN A 103 5.84 -1.38 5.25
C ASN A 103 4.39 -0.85 5.21
N LEU A 104 3.94 -0.14 6.25
CA LEU A 104 2.55 0.36 6.34
C LEU A 104 2.10 1.11 5.08
N ARG A 105 2.94 1.98 4.52
CA ARG A 105 2.65 2.73 3.27
C ARG A 105 2.32 1.80 2.10
N ALA A 106 3.05 0.69 1.97
CA ALA A 106 2.81 -0.28 0.91
C ALA A 106 1.52 -1.07 1.13
N VAL A 107 1.19 -1.40 2.39
CA VAL A 107 -0.07 -2.08 2.74
C VAL A 107 -1.25 -1.17 2.45
N VAL A 108 -1.20 0.09 2.87
CA VAL A 108 -2.27 1.07 2.59
C VAL A 108 -2.45 1.27 1.09
N ALA A 109 -1.36 1.42 0.32
CA ALA A 109 -1.45 1.56 -1.14
C ALA A 109 -2.02 0.31 -1.86
N LYS A 110 -2.01 -0.85 -1.20
CA LYS A 110 -2.49 -2.12 -1.76
C LYS A 110 -3.92 -2.44 -1.35
N GLU A 111 -4.25 -2.23 -0.08
CA GLU A 111 -5.49 -2.69 0.55
C GLU A 111 -6.54 -1.58 0.72
N CYS A 112 -6.13 -0.31 0.58
CA CYS A 112 -7.01 0.84 0.75
C CYS A 112 -7.16 1.66 -0.52
N VAL A 113 -8.31 2.31 -0.68
CA VAL A 113 -8.49 3.39 -1.65
C VAL A 113 -8.14 4.70 -0.96
N VAL A 114 -7.19 5.43 -1.54
CA VAL A 114 -6.69 6.70 -0.99
C VAL A 114 -7.42 7.84 -1.68
N TYR A 115 -7.92 8.79 -0.90
CA TYR A 115 -8.55 10.01 -1.39
C TYR A 115 -7.52 11.09 -1.73
#